data_AF-A0A914GAJ5-F1
#
_entry.id   AF-A0A914GAJ5-F1
#
_cell.length_a   1.000
_cell.length_b   1.000
_cell.length_c   1.000
_cell.angle_alpha   90.00
_cell.angle_beta   90.00
_cell.angle_gamma   90.00
#
_symmetry.space_group_name_H-M   'P 1'
#
loop_
_entity.id
_entity.type
_entity.pdbx_description
1 polymer ?
#
loop_
_entity_poly.entity_id
_entity_poly.type
_entity_poly.pdbx_seq_one_letter_code
_entity_poly.pdbx_strand_id
1 'polypeptide(L)'
;IPSSVRDVFAHEYCKIENLTEKTATSFWVLAAALKAFVERHDALPLSGQLPDMTSDSERYTKLLNLYRAQASQDAMEVYQNAVLIMKGIFDEDEMISFQDCLKFCKHAAFIGVQNGTSLIDESNFTVSNLFLCLF
;
A
#
# COMPACT_ATOMS: atom_id res chain seq x y z
N ILE A 1 -12.53 -0.63 4.72
CA ILE A 1 -11.17 -0.10 4.42
C ILE A 1 -10.92 1.17 5.21
N PRO A 2 -9.78 1.30 5.94
CA PRO A 2 -9.44 2.49 6.73
C PRO A 2 -9.29 3.77 5.89
N SER A 3 -9.46 4.95 6.50
CA SER A 3 -9.34 6.23 5.79
C SER A 3 -7.95 6.45 5.20
N SER A 4 -6.89 6.16 5.96
CA SER A 4 -5.51 6.32 5.48
C SER A 4 -5.23 5.57 4.19
N VAL A 5 -5.77 4.35 4.06
CA VAL A 5 -5.63 3.51 2.87
C VAL A 5 -6.43 4.08 1.69
N ARG A 6 -7.62 4.63 1.96
CA ARG A 6 -8.41 5.32 0.93
C ARG A 6 -7.69 6.57 0.42
N ASP A 7 -7.02 7.31 1.30
CA ASP A 7 -6.25 8.49 0.91
C ASP A 7 -5.08 8.09 -0.01
N VAL A 8 -4.41 6.96 0.27
CA VAL A 8 -3.41 6.38 -0.64
C VAL A 8 -4.02 6.04 -2.00
N PHE A 9 -5.19 5.40 -2.04
CA PHE A 9 -5.87 5.03 -3.30
C PHE A 9 -6.37 6.23 -4.12
N ALA A 10 -6.64 7.35 -3.46
CA ALA A 10 -7.03 8.61 -4.08
C ALA A 10 -5.84 9.41 -4.60
N HIS A 11 -4.62 9.14 -4.10
CA HIS A 11 -3.41 9.84 -4.49
C HIS A 11 -3.10 9.69 -5.98
N GLU A 12 -2.53 10.74 -6.59
CA GLU A 12 -2.30 10.77 -8.04
C GLU A 12 -1.38 9.65 -8.52
N TYR A 13 -0.32 9.36 -7.77
CA TYR A 13 0.62 8.28 -8.05
C TYR A 13 0.07 6.86 -7.84
N CYS A 14 -1.13 6.70 -7.26
CA CYS A 14 -1.79 5.40 -7.20
C CYS A 14 -2.63 5.11 -8.45
N LYS A 15 -2.89 6.11 -9.29
CA LYS A 15 -3.60 5.92 -10.57
C LYS A 15 -2.61 5.40 -11.61
N ILE A 16 -2.92 4.25 -12.20
CA ILE A 16 -2.06 3.56 -13.17
C ILE A 16 -1.71 4.48 -14.35
N GLU A 17 -2.66 5.29 -14.81
CA GLU A 17 -2.48 6.28 -15.90
C GLU A 17 -1.43 7.37 -15.62
N ASN A 18 -1.15 7.66 -14.34
CA ASN A 18 -0.20 8.69 -13.91
C ASN A 18 1.14 8.11 -13.48
N LEU A 19 1.29 6.78 -13.47
CA LEU A 19 2.55 6.14 -13.13
C LEU A 19 3.52 6.24 -14.32
N THR A 20 4.64 6.88 -14.06
CA THR A 20 5.80 6.95 -14.96
C THR A 20 6.98 6.25 -14.33
N GLU A 21 8.03 5.93 -15.08
CA GLU A 21 9.26 5.32 -14.54
C GLU A 21 9.82 6.06 -13.31
N LYS A 22 9.71 7.39 -13.28
CA LYS A 22 10.21 8.22 -12.17
C LYS A 22 9.36 8.15 -10.90
N THR A 23 8.06 7.92 -11.05
CA THR A 23 7.09 7.94 -9.93
C THR A 23 6.67 6.53 -9.50
N ALA A 24 6.92 5.53 -10.34
CA ALA A 24 6.59 4.12 -10.13
C ALA A 24 7.55 3.43 -9.16
N THR A 25 7.68 3.99 -7.96
CA THR A 25 8.39 3.31 -6.86
C THR A 25 7.64 2.04 -6.47
N SER A 26 8.35 1.08 -5.85
CA SER A 26 7.75 -0.18 -5.42
C SER A 26 6.51 0.02 -4.54
N PHE A 27 6.47 1.08 -3.73
CA PHE A 27 5.31 1.44 -2.91
C PHE A 27 4.09 1.78 -3.77
N TRP A 28 4.23 2.67 -4.76
CA TRP A 28 3.10 3.12 -5.57
C TRP A 28 2.58 2.04 -6.52
N VAL A 29 3.48 1.22 -7.06
CA VAL A 29 3.12 0.03 -7.84
C VAL A 29 2.31 -0.95 -7.00
N LEU A 30 2.78 -1.29 -5.78
CA LEU A 30 2.05 -2.18 -4.88
C LEU A 30 0.73 -1.57 -4.40
N ALA A 31 0.68 -0.26 -4.16
CA ALA A 31 -0.55 0.44 -3.78
C ALA A 31 -1.60 0.40 -4.91
N ALA A 32 -1.19 0.63 -6.17
CA ALA A 32 -2.06 0.53 -7.33
C ALA A 32 -2.55 -0.92 -7.55
N ALA A 33 -1.66 -1.90 -7.38
CA ALA A 33 -1.99 -3.32 -7.45
C ALA A 33 -2.98 -3.75 -6.36
N LEU A 34 -2.79 -3.24 -5.13
CA LEU A 34 -3.69 -3.43 -4.00
C LEU A 34 -5.05 -2.77 -4.24
N LYS A 35 -5.09 -1.59 -4.85
CA LYS A 35 -6.34 -0.92 -5.23
C LYS A 35 -7.14 -1.78 -6.20
N ALA A 36 -6.51 -2.36 -7.22
CA ALA A 36 -7.17 -3.26 -8.17
C ALA A 36 -7.75 -4.52 -7.49
N PHE A 37 -7.03 -5.08 -6.49
CA PHE A 37 -7.55 -6.17 -5.66
C PHE A 37 -8.78 -5.74 -4.87
N VAL A 38 -8.71 -4.58 -4.21
CA VAL A 38 -9.81 -4.02 -3.41
C VAL A 38 -11.05 -3.76 -4.26
N GLU A 39 -10.90 -3.22 -5.46
CA GLU A 39 -12.03 -2.96 -6.38
C GLU A 39 -12.75 -4.26 -6.81
N ARG A 40 -12.03 -5.39 -6.81
CA ARG A 40 -12.59 -6.70 -7.16
C ARG A 40 -13.27 -7.40 -5.98
N HIS A 41 -12.68 -7.32 -4.79
CA HIS A 41 -13.10 -8.10 -3.61
C HIS A 41 -13.84 -7.30 -2.55
N ASP A 42 -13.88 -5.96 -2.67
CA ASP A 42 -14.41 -5.02 -1.68
C ASP A 42 -13.78 -5.18 -0.27
N ALA A 43 -12.57 -5.75 -0.22
CA ALA A 43 -11.84 -6.06 1.00
C ALA A 43 -10.33 -5.91 0.81
N LEU A 44 -9.60 -5.71 1.92
CA LEU A 44 -8.15 -5.78 1.93
C LEU A 44 -7.69 -7.26 1.99
N PRO A 45 -6.50 -7.58 1.46
CA PRO A 45 -5.94 -8.92 1.56
C PRO A 45 -5.76 -9.30 3.04
N LEU A 46 -5.96 -10.57 3.36
CA LEU A 46 -5.78 -11.04 4.73
C LEU A 46 -4.33 -10.88 5.19
N SER A 47 -4.15 -10.50 6.45
CA SER A 47 -2.81 -10.38 7.06
C SER A 47 -2.19 -11.74 7.38
N GLY A 48 -3.00 -12.80 7.42
CA GLY A 48 -2.60 -14.15 7.84
C GLY A 48 -2.26 -14.26 9.34
N GLN A 49 -2.53 -13.21 10.12
CA GLN A 49 -2.36 -13.22 11.57
C GLN A 49 -3.69 -13.50 12.26
N LEU A 50 -3.62 -14.30 13.31
CA LEU A 50 -4.76 -14.65 14.14
C LEU A 50 -4.44 -14.17 15.58
N PRO A 51 -5.36 -13.44 16.25
CA PRO A 51 -5.17 -13.07 17.65
C PRO A 51 -5.26 -14.31 18.55
N ASP A 52 -4.80 -14.17 19.80
CA ASP A 52 -4.91 -15.23 20.79
C ASP A 52 -6.39 -15.60 21.03
N MET A 53 -6.65 -16.90 21.22
CA MET A 53 -7.99 -17.43 21.48
C MET A 53 -7.94 -18.67 22.34
N THR A 54 -8.95 -18.85 23.19
CA THR A 54 -9.14 -20.11 23.93
C THR A 54 -9.59 -21.22 22.98
N SER A 55 -8.67 -22.11 22.63
CA SER A 55 -8.93 -23.29 21.80
C SER A 55 -7.89 -24.37 22.10
N ASP A 56 -8.14 -25.61 21.69
CA ASP A 56 -7.08 -26.61 21.71
C ASP A 56 -6.00 -26.30 20.64
N SER A 57 -4.76 -26.72 20.91
CA SER A 57 -3.60 -26.40 20.07
C SER A 57 -3.77 -26.88 18.62
N GLU A 58 -4.47 -28.00 18.41
CA GLU A 58 -4.67 -28.57 17.09
C GLU A 58 -5.64 -27.70 16.27
N ARG A 59 -6.78 -27.33 16.83
CA ARG A 59 -7.75 -26.42 16.19
C ARG A 59 -7.15 -25.06 15.93
N TYR A 60 -6.40 -24.50 16.88
CA TYR A 60 -5.71 -23.22 16.69
C TYR A 60 -4.77 -23.27 15.48
N THR A 61 -3.91 -24.29 15.43
CA THR A 61 -2.91 -24.45 14.36
C THR A 61 -3.58 -24.65 13.00
N LYS A 62 -4.65 -25.45 12.93
CA LYS A 62 -5.44 -25.66 11.70
C LYS A 62 -6.02 -24.34 11.20
N LEU A 63 -6.65 -23.57 12.09
CA LEU A 63 -7.24 -22.28 11.72
C LEU A 63 -6.18 -21.27 11.26
N LEU A 64 -5.07 -21.17 11.99
CA LEU A 64 -3.96 -20.30 11.63
C LEU A 64 -3.37 -20.64 10.24
N ASN A 65 -3.26 -21.92 9.91
CA ASN A 65 -2.77 -22.35 8.60
C ASN A 65 -3.74 -21.98 7.47
N LEU A 66 -5.06 -22.05 7.71
CA LEU A 66 -6.06 -21.56 6.74
C LEU A 66 -5.90 -20.05 6.48
N TYR A 67 -5.75 -19.25 7.54
CA TYR A 67 -5.53 -17.81 7.40
C TYR A 67 -4.24 -17.49 6.64
N ARG A 68 -3.15 -18.20 6.93
CA ARG A 68 -1.88 -18.03 6.22
C ARG A 68 -1.97 -18.44 4.75
N ALA A 69 -2.67 -19.53 4.45
CA ALA A 69 -2.88 -19.99 3.09
C ALA A 69 -3.68 -18.96 2.29
N GLN A 70 -4.79 -18.45 2.84
CA GLN A 70 -5.58 -17.42 2.18
C GLN A 70 -4.79 -16.12 2.01
N ALA A 71 -4.08 -15.66 3.03
CA ALA A 71 -3.22 -14.47 2.94
C ALA A 71 -2.16 -14.61 1.83
N SER A 72 -1.59 -15.80 1.65
CA SER A 72 -0.65 -16.08 0.56
C SER A 72 -1.32 -16.04 -0.82
N GLN A 73 -2.59 -16.47 -0.93
CA GLN A 73 -3.33 -16.41 -2.19
C GLN A 73 -3.69 -14.97 -2.54
N ASP A 74 -4.21 -14.21 -1.57
CA ASP A 74 -4.54 -12.79 -1.76
C ASP A 74 -3.28 -11.99 -2.18
N ALA A 75 -2.15 -12.22 -1.51
CA ALA A 75 -0.88 -11.58 -1.85
C ALA A 75 -0.36 -11.98 -3.25
N MET A 76 -0.63 -13.21 -3.70
CA MET A 76 -0.28 -13.65 -5.05
C MET A 76 -1.09 -12.90 -6.11
N GLU A 77 -2.37 -12.67 -5.86
CA GLU A 77 -3.20 -11.87 -6.78
C GLU A 77 -2.70 -10.42 -6.85
N VAL A 78 -2.41 -9.79 -5.71
CA VAL A 78 -1.81 -8.45 -5.67
C VAL A 78 -0.47 -8.43 -6.40
N TYR A 79 0.36 -9.45 -6.21
CA TYR A 79 1.64 -9.57 -6.90
C TYR A 79 1.47 -9.65 -8.42
N GLN A 80 0.52 -10.44 -8.91
CA GLN A 80 0.23 -10.54 -10.34
C GLN A 80 -0.24 -9.20 -10.92
N ASN A 81 -1.10 -8.47 -10.20
CA ASN A 81 -1.50 -7.12 -10.59
C ASN A 81 -0.27 -6.18 -10.66
N ALA A 82 0.63 -6.25 -9.68
CA ALA A 82 1.85 -5.42 -9.66
C ALA A 82 2.76 -5.74 -10.85
N VAL A 83 2.97 -7.02 -11.18
CA VAL A 83 3.75 -7.44 -12.36
C VAL A 83 3.15 -6.90 -13.65
N LEU A 84 1.83 -6.92 -13.79
CA LEU A 84 1.17 -6.34 -14.98
C LEU A 84 1.38 -4.83 -15.08
N ILE A 85 1.31 -4.12 -13.96
CA ILE A 85 1.56 -2.67 -13.92
C ILE A 85 3.02 -2.36 -14.29
N MET A 86 3.99 -3.09 -13.72
CA MET A 86 5.41 -2.86 -14.02
C MET A 86 5.74 -3.08 -15.50
N LYS A 87 5.19 -4.14 -16.11
CA LYS A 87 5.37 -4.41 -17.55
C LYS A 87 4.79 -3.34 -18.47
N GLY A 88 3.87 -2.51 -17.97
CA GLY A 88 3.33 -1.38 -18.71
C GLY A 88 4.18 -0.10 -18.61
N ILE A 89 5.13 -0.06 -17.66
CA ILE A 89 5.91 1.14 -17.33
C ILE A 89 7.39 0.96 -17.69
N PHE A 90 7.96 -0.21 -17.39
CA PHE A 90 9.39 -0.48 -17.54
C PHE A 90 9.65 -1.43 -18.72
N ASP A 91 10.71 -1.13 -19.48
CA ASP A 91 11.20 -1.98 -20.57
C ASP A 91 12.03 -3.18 -20.06
N GLU A 92 12.59 -3.08 -18.85
CA GLU A 92 13.34 -4.14 -18.19
C GLU A 92 12.53 -4.75 -17.02
N ASP A 93 12.90 -5.97 -16.62
CA ASP A 93 12.32 -6.66 -15.47
C ASP A 93 12.82 -6.04 -14.15
N GLU A 94 12.42 -4.79 -13.86
CA GLU A 94 12.54 -4.25 -12.50
C GLU A 94 11.55 -5.00 -11.60
N MET A 95 12.08 -5.89 -10.78
CA MET A 95 11.29 -6.92 -10.10
C MET A 95 11.07 -6.55 -8.63
N ILE A 96 9.85 -6.15 -8.30
CA ILE A 96 9.35 -6.28 -6.93
C ILE A 96 9.35 -7.76 -6.58
N SER A 97 9.93 -8.15 -5.46
CA SER A 97 9.91 -9.56 -5.05
C SER A 97 8.54 -9.96 -4.50
N PHE A 98 8.14 -11.22 -4.68
CA PHE A 98 6.93 -11.74 -4.04
C PHE A 98 6.97 -11.60 -2.50
N GLN A 99 8.15 -11.69 -1.90
CA GLN A 99 8.33 -11.52 -0.45
C GLN A 99 8.00 -10.10 0.01
N ASP A 100 8.33 -9.08 -0.79
CA ASP A 100 8.00 -7.70 -0.46
C ASP A 100 6.51 -7.42 -0.66
N CYS A 101 5.89 -8.00 -1.69
CA CYS A 101 4.43 -7.97 -1.84
C CYS A 101 3.73 -8.62 -0.64
N LEU A 102 4.21 -9.78 -0.16
CA LEU A 102 3.63 -10.48 0.97
C LEU A 102 3.72 -9.64 2.27
N LYS A 103 4.86 -9.00 2.52
CA LYS A 103 5.02 -8.05 3.63
C LYS A 103 4.07 -6.85 3.48
N PHE A 104 3.96 -6.30 2.28
CA PHE A 104 3.06 -5.18 1.99
C PHE A 104 1.60 -5.56 2.27
N CYS A 105 1.13 -6.71 1.76
CA CYS A 105 -0.22 -7.21 1.98
C CYS A 105 -0.50 -7.46 3.47
N LYS A 106 0.46 -8.02 4.20
CA LYS A 106 0.35 -8.21 5.66
C LYS A 106 0.06 -6.91 6.41
N HIS A 107 0.61 -5.79 5.93
CA HIS A 107 0.48 -4.47 6.52
C HIS A 107 -0.46 -3.53 5.74
N ALA A 108 -1.26 -4.06 4.80
CA ALA A 108 -2.09 -3.26 3.90
C ALA A 108 -3.09 -2.36 4.64
N ALA A 109 -3.59 -2.78 5.81
CA ALA A 109 -4.50 -1.98 6.62
C ALA A 109 -3.85 -0.75 7.27
N PHE A 110 -2.52 -0.69 7.31
CA PHE A 110 -1.75 0.34 8.02
C PHE A 110 -0.96 1.26 7.09
N ILE A 111 -1.10 1.10 5.77
CA ILE A 111 -0.42 1.98 4.83
C ILE A 111 -0.98 3.40 4.93
N GLY A 112 -0.12 4.37 4.68
CA GLY A 112 -0.41 5.79 4.69
C GLY A 112 0.76 6.55 4.08
N VAL A 113 0.48 7.76 3.61
CA VAL A 113 1.48 8.65 3.01
C VAL A 113 1.43 9.98 3.75
N GLN A 114 2.60 10.53 4.06
CA GLN A 114 2.74 11.84 4.69
C GLN A 114 3.58 12.72 3.78
N ASN A 115 3.02 13.88 3.40
CA ASN A 115 3.69 14.88 2.59
C ASN A 115 4.15 16.02 3.51
N GLY A 116 5.46 16.15 3.67
CA GLY A 116 6.07 17.26 4.40
C GLY A 116 6.36 18.44 3.49
N THR A 117 6.53 19.61 4.09
CA THR A 117 7.03 20.82 3.43
C THR A 117 8.55 20.89 3.51
N SER A 118 9.18 21.63 2.59
CA SER A 118 10.60 21.96 2.73
C SER A 118 10.80 22.98 3.86
N LEU A 119 11.92 22.90 4.59
CA LEU A 119 12.30 23.90 5.59
C LEU A 119 12.36 25.31 5.01
N ILE A 120 12.71 25.43 3.72
CA ILE A 120 12.73 26.70 3.01
C ILE A 120 11.30 27.25 2.89
N ASP A 121 10.34 26.40 2.50
CA ASP A 121 8.93 26.79 2.36
C ASP A 121 8.32 27.19 3.71
N GLU A 122 8.67 26.49 4.78
CA GLU A 122 8.25 26.81 6.16
C GLU A 122 8.82 28.17 6.62
N SER A 123 10.10 28.43 6.35
CA SER A 123 10.73 29.71 6.71
C SER A 123 10.08 30.90 5.98
N ASN A 124 9.76 30.73 4.69
CA ASN A 124 9.08 31.76 3.90
C ASN A 124 7.65 32.02 4.41
N PHE A 125 6.94 30.97 4.83
CA PHE A 125 5.59 31.09 5.39
C PHE A 125 5.55 31.94 6.66
N THR A 126 6.62 31.90 7.46
CA THR A 126 6.75 32.67 8.70
C THR A 126 7.00 34.16 8.42
N VAL A 127 7.85 34.47 7.44
CA VAL A 127 8.18 35.87 7.08
C VAL A 127 7.01 36.55 6.37
N SER A 128 6.31 35.85 5.47
CA SER A 128 5.15 36.41 4.75
C SER A 128 3.95 36.65 5.66
N ASN A 129 3.67 35.77 6.64
CA ASN A 129 2.59 35.98 7.61
C ASN A 129 2.90 37.05 8.67
N LEU A 130 4.17 37.31 8.97
CA LEU A 130 4.52 38.45 9.83
C LEU A 130 4.18 39.79 9.17
N PHE A 131 4.29 39.90 7.84
CA PHE A 131 3.93 41.13 7.11
C PHE A 131 2.42 41.26 6.85
N LEU A 132 1.65 40.17 6.80
CA LEU A 132 0.20 40.19 6.63
C LEU A 132 -0.59 40.48 7.92
N CYS A 133 0.01 40.32 9.09
CA CYS A 133 -0.56 40.75 10.38
C CYS A 133 -0.19 42.19 10.78
N LEU A 134 0.58 42.91 9.96
CA LEU A 134 1.08 44.26 10.26
C LEU A 134 0.54 45.36 9.31
N PHE A 135 -0.47 45.06 8.48
CA PHE A 135 -1.23 46.06 7.71
C PHE A 135 -2.73 45.79 7.75
#